data_AF-A0A8H8JQ18-F1
#
_entry.id   AF-A0A8H8JQ18-F1
#
_cell.length_a   1.000
_cell.length_b   1.000
_cell.length_c   1.000
_cell.angle_alpha   90.00
_cell.angle_beta   90.00
_cell.angle_gamma   90.00
#
_symmetry.space_group_name_H-M   'P 1'
#
loop_
_entity.id
_entity.type
_entity.pdbx_description
1 polymer ?
#
loop_
_entity_poly.entity_id
_entity_poly.type
_entity_poly.pdbx_seq_one_letter_code
_entity_poly.pdbx_strand_id
1 'polypeptide(L)'
;MQKITVGRLQVLTPSHIYDFPALQDGMAPNGPSAKLRVVKDSFWIRLALMSDLGFAEAFMYGDVECDDLVALFKIFLLNREELAGMQSSPISVLFNMSQRLTSIRFLNTLSNSRSNISAHYDISNQMFQAFLSPDMSYSCAIFPTLDDDVILDGKHYKLREKEHVNSSSGNKHSSAASTVPDSHKSSRNSEAWDELYEAQMIKMRYLIEKLKIPAHSEKTIRVLEIGSGWGALAILLAETYPFIEVDSITLSSEQKSLAEERIRAAGVEARARIWLMDYRSIPESWSGIFDRVISVEMVEAVGFEFLSTYWGVVERCMKPREAVGVVQSSTMPEPRYANYIQGIDFIRKWKLRTLVFPGAHVPTATSLLDSLVRGGNSKLVVDNVVNIGPHYARTLREWRRRFLAKFESDIIPALQREYPDVFDGTTQGRDEIEIFKRKWVYYYCYCEAGFAYRTLGGKLV
;
A
#
# COMPACT_ATOMS: atom_id res chain seq x y z
N MET A 1 19.88 -18.18 13.55
CA MET A 1 20.64 -16.90 13.57
C MET A 1 22.14 -17.09 13.29
N GLN A 2 22.77 -18.21 13.67
CA GLN A 2 24.20 -18.47 13.37
C GLN A 2 24.56 -18.59 11.88
N LYS A 3 23.57 -18.69 10.99
CA LYS A 3 23.75 -18.73 9.53
C LYS A 3 23.53 -17.39 8.82
N ILE A 4 23.52 -16.28 9.57
CA ILE A 4 23.52 -14.94 8.96
C ILE A 4 24.91 -14.71 8.37
N THR A 5 25.00 -14.66 7.05
CA THR A 5 26.23 -14.45 6.27
C THR A 5 26.27 -13.05 5.66
N VAL A 6 25.11 -12.42 5.43
CA VAL A 6 24.99 -11.08 4.84
C VAL A 6 24.39 -10.10 5.85
N GLY A 7 25.08 -8.98 6.11
CA GLY A 7 24.67 -7.96 7.09
C GLY A 7 25.07 -8.29 8.54
N ARG A 8 24.68 -7.43 9.48
CA ARG A 8 24.98 -7.56 10.91
C ARG A 8 23.73 -7.41 11.78
N LEU A 9 23.46 -8.40 12.62
CA LEU A 9 22.41 -8.36 13.64
C LEU A 9 23.02 -8.47 15.03
N GLN A 10 22.80 -7.47 15.88
CA GLN A 10 23.11 -7.56 17.31
C GLN A 10 21.82 -7.81 18.10
N VAL A 11 21.78 -8.83 18.95
CA VAL A 11 20.67 -9.07 19.87
C VAL A 11 21.14 -8.79 21.29
N LEU A 12 20.62 -7.71 21.88
CA LEU A 12 20.93 -7.26 23.23
C LEU A 12 19.89 -7.83 24.18
N THR A 13 20.30 -8.70 25.10
CA THR A 13 19.48 -9.12 26.24
C THR A 13 19.97 -8.41 27.51
N PRO A 14 19.24 -8.47 28.63
CA PRO A 14 19.71 -7.89 29.89
C PRO A 14 21.06 -8.46 30.38
N SER A 15 21.40 -9.69 29.98
CA SER A 15 22.58 -10.41 30.46
C SER A 15 23.70 -10.57 29.42
N HIS A 16 23.39 -10.48 28.12
CA HIS A 16 24.35 -10.80 27.06
C HIS A 16 24.08 -10.04 25.77
N ILE A 17 25.13 -9.84 24.97
CA ILE A 17 25.03 -9.30 23.61
C ILE A 17 25.45 -10.41 22.65
N TYR A 18 24.53 -10.80 21.77
CA TYR A 18 24.79 -11.77 20.71
C TYR A 18 25.04 -11.03 19.40
N ASP A 19 26.19 -11.26 18.78
CA ASP A 19 26.54 -10.70 17.46
C ASP A 19 26.41 -11.77 16.37
N PHE A 20 25.74 -11.42 15.27
CA PHE A 20 25.57 -12.27 14.09
C PHE A 20 25.95 -11.50 12.81
N PRO A 21 26.89 -12.00 11.98
CA PRO A 21 27.82 -13.09 12.27
C PRO A 21 28.72 -12.75 13.47
N ALA A 22 29.26 -13.77 14.13
CA ALA A 22 30.28 -13.55 15.15
C ALA A 22 31.46 -12.83 14.49
N LEU A 23 31.90 -11.71 15.06
CA LEU A 23 33.00 -10.91 14.51
C LEU A 23 34.26 -11.78 14.37
N GLN A 24 34.57 -12.19 13.14
CA GLN A 24 35.90 -12.72 12.78
C GLN A 24 36.67 -11.59 12.11
N ASP A 25 37.83 -11.26 12.66
CA ASP A 25 38.86 -10.39 12.06
C ASP A 25 38.53 -8.88 11.88
N GLY A 26 37.63 -8.32 12.70
CA GLY A 26 37.51 -6.85 12.85
C GLY A 26 36.96 -6.09 11.63
N MET A 27 36.65 -6.77 10.53
CA MET A 27 35.91 -6.19 9.41
C MET A 27 34.41 -6.32 9.67
N ALA A 28 33.71 -5.19 9.71
CA ALA A 28 32.25 -5.19 9.76
C ALA A 28 31.72 -5.87 8.47
N PRO A 29 30.74 -6.78 8.56
CA PRO A 29 30.12 -7.36 7.37
C PRO A 29 29.56 -6.25 6.50
N ASN A 30 29.87 -6.25 5.20
CA ASN A 30 29.21 -5.35 4.25
C ASN A 30 27.71 -5.68 4.22
N GLY A 31 26.87 -4.66 4.37
CA GLY A 31 25.42 -4.82 4.29
C GLY A 31 24.64 -4.12 5.41
N PRO A 32 23.32 -4.38 5.52
CA PRO A 32 22.47 -3.78 6.54
C PRO A 32 22.90 -4.18 7.96
N SER A 33 22.82 -3.24 8.89
CA SER A 33 23.10 -3.45 10.31
C SER A 33 21.87 -3.12 11.14
N ALA A 34 21.46 -4.01 12.05
CA ALA A 34 20.36 -3.79 12.98
C ALA A 34 20.71 -4.27 14.39
N LYS A 35 20.18 -3.59 15.39
CA LYS A 35 20.25 -3.93 16.81
C LYS A 35 18.84 -4.19 17.33
N LEU A 36 18.66 -5.36 17.92
CA LEU A 36 17.42 -5.80 18.53
C LEU A 36 17.62 -5.89 20.04
N ARG A 37 16.94 -5.07 20.82
CA ARG A 37 16.99 -5.08 22.27
C ARG A 37 15.76 -5.82 22.82
N VAL A 38 16.01 -6.92 23.53
CA VAL A 38 14.97 -7.67 24.24
C VAL A 38 14.72 -6.99 25.58
N VAL A 39 13.51 -6.46 25.77
CA VAL A 39 13.10 -5.75 26.98
C VAL A 39 12.45 -6.71 27.97
N LYS A 40 11.64 -7.67 27.48
CA LYS A 40 10.93 -8.65 28.30
C LYS A 40 11.13 -10.07 27.77
N ASP A 41 11.28 -11.03 28.66
CA ASP A 41 11.44 -12.45 28.29
C ASP A 41 10.20 -13.07 27.64
N SER A 42 9.03 -12.43 27.77
CA SER A 42 7.82 -12.79 27.01
C SER A 42 8.06 -12.79 25.49
N PHE A 43 9.03 -12.00 25.01
CA PHE A 43 9.50 -12.02 23.63
C PHE A 43 9.84 -13.43 23.14
N TRP A 44 10.62 -14.19 23.91
CA TRP A 44 11.07 -15.52 23.50
C TRP A 44 9.93 -16.52 23.38
N ILE A 45 8.97 -16.43 24.30
CA ILE A 45 7.78 -17.28 24.31
C ILE A 45 6.91 -16.97 23.08
N ARG A 46 6.67 -15.68 22.79
CA ARG A 46 5.92 -15.25 21.61
C ARG A 46 6.61 -15.70 20.32
N LEU A 47 7.92 -15.47 20.21
CA LEU A 47 8.72 -15.86 19.06
C LEU A 47 8.71 -17.38 18.83
N ALA A 48 8.82 -18.18 19.90
CA ALA A 48 8.79 -19.64 19.79
C ALA A 48 7.42 -20.19 19.39
N LEU A 49 6.34 -19.63 19.94
CA LEU A 49 4.97 -20.11 19.68
C LEU A 49 4.41 -19.64 18.35
N MET A 50 4.77 -18.41 17.93
CA MET A 50 4.08 -17.70 16.86
C MET A 50 5.03 -17.15 15.79
N SER A 51 6.34 -17.44 15.87
CA SER A 51 7.34 -17.09 14.85
C SER A 51 7.29 -15.61 14.44
N ASP A 52 7.11 -15.30 13.16
CA ASP A 52 7.04 -13.97 12.56
C ASP A 52 5.94 -13.10 13.17
N LEU A 53 4.78 -13.68 13.44
CA LEU A 53 3.71 -13.00 14.13
C LEU A 53 4.02 -12.76 15.61
N GLY A 54 4.70 -13.72 16.26
CA GLY A 54 5.16 -13.56 17.63
C GLY A 54 6.13 -12.38 17.76
N PHE A 55 7.00 -12.20 16.78
CA PHE A 55 7.87 -11.03 16.67
C PHE A 55 7.07 -9.74 16.48
N ALA A 56 6.07 -9.72 15.59
CA ALA A 56 5.23 -8.56 15.35
C ALA A 56 4.48 -8.10 16.61
N GLU A 57 3.82 -9.03 17.31
CA GLU A 57 3.13 -8.73 18.57
C GLU A 57 4.11 -8.26 19.65
N ALA A 58 5.25 -8.92 19.79
CA ALA A 58 6.26 -8.52 20.76
C ALA A 58 6.78 -7.10 20.49
N PHE A 59 6.97 -6.72 19.23
CA PHE A 59 7.37 -5.36 18.87
C PHE A 59 6.28 -4.34 19.25
N MET A 60 5.00 -4.68 19.04
CA MET A 60 3.86 -3.80 19.34
C MET A 60 3.68 -3.56 20.83
N TYR A 61 3.77 -4.61 21.64
CA TYR A 61 3.65 -4.51 23.11
C TYR A 61 4.93 -4.01 23.81
N GLY A 62 5.97 -3.68 23.04
CA GLY A 62 7.24 -3.20 23.59
C GLY A 62 8.03 -4.28 24.34
N ASP A 63 7.80 -5.55 24.04
CA ASP A 63 8.60 -6.66 24.58
C ASP A 63 9.99 -6.69 23.91
N VAL A 64 10.11 -6.10 22.72
CA VAL A 64 11.35 -5.93 21.96
C VAL A 64 11.41 -4.55 21.29
N GLU A 65 12.62 -4.00 21.19
CA GLU A 65 12.92 -2.75 20.48
C GLU A 65 13.92 -3.00 19.36
N CYS A 66 13.83 -2.23 18.28
CA CYS A 66 14.74 -2.31 17.16
C CYS A 66 15.11 -0.90 16.69
N ASP A 67 16.39 -0.66 16.42
CA ASP A 67 16.89 0.62 15.91
C ASP A 67 16.50 0.85 14.45
N ASP A 68 16.57 -0.18 13.61
CA ASP A 68 16.16 -0.15 12.21
C ASP A 68 15.47 -1.47 11.82
N LEU A 69 14.13 -1.45 11.88
CA LEU A 69 13.29 -2.57 11.46
C LEU A 69 13.44 -2.92 9.98
N VAL A 70 13.68 -1.93 9.12
CA VAL A 70 13.86 -2.19 7.69
C VAL A 70 15.16 -2.96 7.50
N ALA A 71 16.27 -2.50 8.08
CA ALA A 71 17.54 -3.23 8.05
C ALA A 71 17.40 -4.65 8.63
N LEU A 72 16.65 -4.83 9.73
CA LEU A 72 16.38 -6.15 10.30
C LEU A 72 15.68 -7.07 9.28
N PHE A 73 14.60 -6.61 8.64
CA PHE A 73 13.93 -7.39 7.61
C PHE A 73 14.84 -7.65 6.41
N LYS A 74 15.63 -6.66 5.98
CA LYS A 74 16.64 -6.81 4.91
C LYS A 74 17.61 -7.95 5.22
N ILE A 75 18.14 -8.02 6.45
CA ILE A 75 19.02 -9.12 6.89
C ILE A 75 18.29 -10.46 6.76
N PHE A 76 17.07 -10.59 7.28
CA PHE A 76 16.34 -11.86 7.19
C PHE A 76 16.02 -12.27 5.75
N LEU A 77 15.69 -11.32 4.87
CA LEU A 77 15.38 -11.57 3.47
C LEU A 77 16.62 -11.99 2.67
N LEU A 78 17.77 -11.36 2.92
CA LEU A 78 19.05 -11.69 2.27
C LEU A 78 19.57 -13.07 2.69
N ASN A 79 19.29 -13.50 3.92
CA ASN A 79 19.73 -14.80 4.46
C ASN A 79 18.63 -15.87 4.42
N ARG A 80 17.55 -15.66 3.66
CA ARG A 80 16.34 -16.49 3.71
C ARG A 80 16.58 -17.97 3.39
N GLU A 81 17.45 -18.29 2.45
CA GLU A 81 17.70 -19.67 2.01
C GLU A 81 18.41 -20.46 3.11
N GLU A 82 19.41 -19.82 3.74
CA GLU A 82 20.14 -20.36 4.88
C GLU A 82 19.27 -20.52 6.13
N LEU A 83 18.31 -19.60 6.34
CA LEU A 83 17.36 -19.65 7.44
C LEU A 83 16.21 -20.64 7.19
N ALA A 84 15.79 -20.85 5.93
CA ALA A 84 14.74 -21.80 5.56
C ALA A 84 15.15 -23.26 5.84
N GLY A 85 16.43 -23.58 5.66
CA GLY A 85 16.99 -24.89 6.02
C GLY A 85 16.90 -25.24 7.53
N MET A 86 16.47 -24.30 8.38
CA MET A 86 16.27 -24.50 9.81
C MET A 86 14.84 -24.98 10.16
N GLN A 87 13.89 -24.88 9.23
CA GLN A 87 12.48 -25.28 9.44
C GLN A 87 12.23 -26.80 9.39
N SER A 88 13.24 -27.60 9.05
CA SER A 88 13.18 -29.07 8.95
C SER A 88 13.48 -29.80 10.27
N SER A 89 13.59 -29.09 11.40
CA SER A 89 13.76 -29.72 12.72
C SER A 89 12.44 -30.32 13.25
N PRO A 90 12.45 -31.48 13.93
CA PRO A 90 11.24 -32.07 14.54
C PRO A 90 10.48 -31.11 15.48
N ILE A 91 11.21 -30.16 16.09
CA ILE A 91 10.68 -29.14 16.98
C ILE A 91 9.85 -28.10 16.20
N SER A 92 10.30 -27.65 15.02
CA SER A 92 9.54 -26.70 14.20
C SER A 92 8.27 -27.33 13.61
N VAL A 93 8.24 -28.65 13.39
CA VAL A 93 7.03 -29.38 12.96
C VAL A 93 5.93 -29.35 14.04
N LEU A 94 6.31 -29.53 15.32
CA LEU A 94 5.40 -29.44 16.47
C LEU A 94 4.80 -28.04 16.63
N PHE A 95 5.61 -26.98 16.46
CA PHE A 95 5.14 -25.59 16.53
C PHE A 95 4.32 -25.17 15.29
N ASN A 96 4.60 -25.71 14.10
CA ASN A 96 3.80 -25.45 12.89
C ASN A 96 2.41 -26.13 12.95
N MET A 97 2.24 -27.21 13.71
CA MET A 97 0.93 -27.86 13.90
C MET A 97 -0.06 -27.02 14.71
N SER A 98 0.42 -26.34 15.77
CA SER A 98 -0.44 -25.47 16.59
C SER A 98 -0.94 -24.25 15.81
N GLN A 99 -0.14 -23.76 14.86
CA GLN A 99 -0.56 -22.74 13.89
C GLN A 99 -1.69 -23.27 13.00
N ARG A 100 -1.53 -24.42 12.34
CA ARG A 100 -2.58 -25.00 11.47
C ARG A 100 -3.92 -25.18 12.18
N LEU A 101 -3.92 -25.66 13.43
CA LEU A 101 -5.15 -25.87 14.20
C LEU A 101 -5.88 -24.57 14.56
N THR A 102 -5.16 -23.45 14.68
CA THR A 102 -5.77 -22.12 14.89
C THR A 102 -6.16 -21.42 13.59
N SER A 103 -5.58 -21.82 12.45
CA SER A 103 -5.87 -21.27 11.12
C SER A 103 -7.10 -21.86 10.42
N ILE A 104 -7.46 -23.11 10.72
CA ILE A 104 -8.47 -23.86 9.94
C ILE A 104 -9.90 -23.33 10.10
N ARG A 105 -10.19 -22.45 11.07
CA ARG A 105 -11.59 -22.15 11.44
C ARG A 105 -12.27 -20.94 10.81
N PHE A 106 -11.63 -20.08 10.02
CA PHE A 106 -12.36 -18.96 9.38
C PHE A 106 -11.75 -18.58 8.02
N LEU A 107 -12.15 -19.30 6.97
CA LEU A 107 -11.98 -18.89 5.58
C LEU A 107 -12.91 -17.71 5.25
N ASN A 108 -12.49 -16.85 4.32
CA ASN A 108 -13.16 -15.62 3.88
C ASN A 108 -14.63 -15.84 3.50
N THR A 109 -15.55 -15.63 4.44
CA THR A 109 -16.98 -15.57 4.12
C THR A 109 -17.33 -14.19 3.56
N LEU A 110 -18.38 -14.13 2.73
CA LEU A 110 -18.87 -12.91 2.07
C LEU A 110 -19.13 -11.74 3.04
N SER A 111 -19.62 -12.07 4.24
CA SER A 111 -19.90 -11.10 5.31
C SER A 111 -18.62 -10.52 5.91
N ASN A 112 -17.54 -11.31 5.98
CA ASN A 112 -16.25 -10.87 6.51
C ASN A 112 -15.57 -9.90 5.55
N SER A 113 -15.51 -10.16 4.24
CA SER A 113 -14.88 -9.23 3.27
C SER A 113 -15.46 -7.81 3.34
N ARG A 114 -16.79 -7.68 3.52
CA ARG A 114 -17.46 -6.38 3.69
C ARG A 114 -17.06 -5.71 5.01
N SER A 115 -17.07 -6.46 6.11
CA SER A 115 -16.65 -5.96 7.43
C SER A 115 -15.18 -5.53 7.43
N ASN A 116 -14.35 -6.18 6.61
CA ASN A 116 -12.91 -5.97 6.59
C ASN A 116 -12.50 -4.67 5.85
N ILE A 117 -13.20 -4.35 4.76
CA ILE A 117 -12.98 -3.09 4.01
C ILE A 117 -13.41 -1.89 4.86
N SER A 118 -14.58 -1.96 5.52
CA SER A 118 -15.07 -0.87 6.37
C SER A 118 -14.19 -0.67 7.61
N ALA A 119 -13.85 -1.72 8.36
CA ALA A 119 -13.15 -1.57 9.65
C ALA A 119 -11.74 -0.93 9.59
N HIS A 120 -11.04 -0.97 8.44
CA HIS A 120 -9.73 -0.30 8.31
C HIS A 120 -9.85 1.17 7.88
N TYR A 121 -10.80 1.49 7.02
CA TYR A 121 -10.97 2.84 6.49
C TYR A 121 -11.84 3.73 7.38
N ASP A 122 -12.57 3.14 8.32
CA ASP A 122 -13.42 3.83 9.29
C ASP A 122 -12.66 4.20 10.59
N ILE A 123 -11.30 4.20 10.55
CA ILE A 123 -10.46 4.53 11.71
C ILE A 123 -10.43 6.03 11.99
N SER A 124 -9.96 6.84 11.02
CA SER A 124 -9.93 8.30 11.14
C SER A 124 -9.48 8.98 9.84
N ASN A 125 -10.34 9.80 9.24
CA ASN A 125 -9.97 10.61 8.09
C ASN A 125 -8.84 11.60 8.42
N GLN A 126 -8.80 12.15 9.63
CA GLN A 126 -7.77 13.11 10.04
C GLN A 126 -6.41 12.45 10.24
N MET A 127 -6.39 11.21 10.75
CA MET A 127 -5.16 10.42 10.77
C MET A 127 -4.60 10.23 9.36
N PHE A 128 -5.43 9.81 8.39
CA PHE A 128 -5.00 9.63 7.01
C PHE A 128 -4.52 10.96 6.37
N GLN A 129 -5.23 12.07 6.63
CA GLN A 129 -4.80 13.41 6.18
C GLN A 129 -3.41 13.81 6.68
N ALA A 130 -3.00 13.34 7.86
CA ALA A 130 -1.71 13.71 8.45
C ALA A 130 -0.49 13.16 7.69
N PHE A 131 -0.63 12.02 6.98
CA PHE A 131 0.50 11.37 6.31
C PHE A 131 0.31 11.11 4.82
N LEU A 132 -0.92 11.15 4.30
CA LEU A 132 -1.17 11.11 2.86
C LEU A 132 -0.82 12.46 2.22
N SER A 133 -0.73 12.45 0.89
CA SER A 133 -0.69 13.67 0.09
C SER A 133 -2.08 14.35 0.05
N PRO A 134 -2.18 15.63 -0.35
CA PRO A 134 -3.46 16.36 -0.36
C PRO A 134 -4.59 15.71 -1.17
N ASP A 135 -4.25 14.87 -2.15
CA ASP A 135 -5.23 14.09 -2.90
C ASP A 135 -5.84 12.92 -2.10
N MET A 136 -5.29 12.57 -0.94
CA MET A 136 -5.68 11.43 -0.09
C MET A 136 -5.60 10.06 -0.80
N SER A 137 -4.70 9.86 -1.76
CA SER A 137 -4.51 8.52 -2.33
C SER A 137 -3.78 7.59 -1.34
N TYR A 138 -4.50 6.59 -0.81
CA TYR A 138 -3.89 5.47 -0.10
C TYR A 138 -3.66 4.28 -1.05
N SER A 139 -2.82 4.51 -2.05
CA SER A 139 -2.43 3.52 -3.06
C SER A 139 -0.99 3.79 -3.52
N CYS A 140 -0.39 2.87 -4.27
CA CYS A 140 0.96 3.06 -4.81
C CYS A 140 1.05 4.33 -5.67
N ALA A 141 2.06 5.16 -5.43
CA ALA A 141 2.43 6.28 -6.31
C ALA A 141 3.39 5.81 -7.42
N ILE A 142 3.60 6.62 -8.47
CA ILE A 142 4.62 6.38 -9.50
C ILE A 142 5.60 7.56 -9.47
N PHE A 143 6.86 7.27 -9.16
CA PHE A 143 7.92 8.26 -9.07
C PHE A 143 8.71 8.33 -10.39
N PRO A 144 9.20 9.53 -10.78
CA PRO A 144 10.08 9.69 -11.96
C PRO A 144 11.33 8.81 -11.90
N THR A 145 11.85 8.61 -10.69
CA THR A 145 13.03 7.79 -10.39
C THR A 145 12.72 6.79 -9.29
N LEU A 146 13.39 5.63 -9.35
CA LEU A 146 13.35 4.61 -8.31
C LEU A 146 14.51 4.82 -7.33
N ASP A 147 14.31 4.39 -6.08
CA ASP A 147 15.35 4.41 -5.06
C ASP A 147 16.41 3.34 -5.35
N ASP A 148 17.67 3.63 -5.00
CA ASP A 148 18.83 2.77 -5.31
C ASP A 148 18.75 1.37 -4.67
N ASP A 149 18.01 1.23 -3.57
CA ASP A 149 17.88 -0.03 -2.85
C ASP A 149 16.74 -0.93 -3.37
N VAL A 150 16.05 -0.49 -4.42
CA VAL A 150 15.06 -1.30 -5.13
C VAL A 150 15.77 -2.22 -6.11
N ILE A 151 15.72 -3.53 -5.86
CA ILE A 151 16.37 -4.52 -6.72
C ILE A 151 15.58 -4.64 -8.03
N LEU A 152 16.17 -4.15 -9.13
CA LEU A 152 15.70 -4.39 -10.49
C LEU A 152 16.56 -5.47 -11.15
N ASP A 153 15.95 -6.35 -11.96
CA ASP A 153 16.70 -7.29 -12.80
C ASP A 153 17.49 -6.49 -13.86
N GLY A 154 18.72 -6.12 -13.54
CA GLY A 154 19.80 -5.78 -14.47
C GLY A 154 19.64 -4.56 -15.39
N LYS A 155 18.58 -3.76 -15.35
CA LYS A 155 18.46 -2.53 -16.16
C LYS A 155 17.76 -1.40 -15.41
N HIS A 156 18.37 -0.22 -15.40
CA HIS A 156 17.79 1.02 -14.88
C HIS A 156 16.46 1.32 -15.60
N TYR A 157 15.37 1.37 -14.84
CA TYR A 157 14.08 1.88 -15.32
C TYR A 157 14.20 3.40 -15.46
N LYS A 158 14.10 3.92 -16.69
CA LYS A 158 13.87 5.35 -16.95
C LYS A 158 12.48 5.50 -17.52
N LEU A 159 11.62 6.29 -16.86
CA LEU A 159 10.45 6.86 -17.52
C LEU A 159 10.96 7.71 -18.71
N ARG A 160 10.35 7.55 -19.89
CA ARG A 160 10.67 8.39 -21.06
C ARG A 160 10.47 9.85 -20.66
N GLU A 161 11.57 10.60 -20.51
CA GLU A 161 11.52 12.05 -20.41
C GLU A 161 10.83 12.59 -21.68
N LYS A 162 9.81 13.44 -21.52
CA LYS A 162 9.34 14.27 -22.62
C LYS A 162 10.52 15.16 -23.01
N GLU A 163 10.94 15.07 -24.26
CA GLU A 163 11.89 15.98 -24.87
C GLU A 163 11.39 17.42 -24.63
N HIS A 164 12.07 18.14 -23.74
CA HIS A 164 11.99 19.58 -23.73
C HIS A 164 12.55 20.05 -25.07
N VAL A 165 11.66 20.58 -25.92
CA VAL A 165 12.01 21.28 -27.14
C VAL A 165 12.98 22.40 -26.77
N ASN A 166 14.27 22.17 -27.02
CA ASN A 166 15.30 23.19 -26.97
C ASN A 166 15.03 24.18 -28.09
N SER A 167 14.46 25.35 -27.76
CA SER A 167 14.63 26.53 -28.58
C SER A 167 16.03 27.08 -28.35
N SER A 168 16.93 26.72 -29.25
CA SER A 168 18.22 27.36 -29.42
C SER A 168 18.02 28.80 -29.88
N SER A 169 18.56 29.75 -29.13
CA SER A 169 18.93 31.08 -29.62
C SER A 169 20.01 31.62 -28.70
N GLY A 170 21.26 31.54 -29.15
CA GLY A 170 22.40 32.02 -28.40
C GLY A 170 22.43 33.54 -28.30
N ASN A 171 23.00 34.04 -27.22
CA ASN A 171 24.12 34.97 -27.36
C ASN A 171 24.93 35.04 -26.06
N LYS A 172 26.25 34.94 -26.23
CA LYS A 172 27.26 35.25 -25.21
C LYS A 172 27.31 36.76 -25.04
N HIS A 173 27.33 37.24 -23.80
CA HIS A 173 28.23 38.33 -23.40
C HIS A 173 28.46 38.35 -21.89
N SER A 174 29.73 38.37 -21.52
CA SER A 174 30.25 38.72 -20.20
C SER A 174 30.21 40.23 -20.00
N SER A 175 29.88 40.70 -18.79
CA SER A 175 30.64 41.74 -18.06
C SER A 175 29.93 42.20 -16.77
N ALA A 176 30.77 42.30 -15.73
CA ALA A 176 30.85 43.33 -14.67
C ALA A 176 29.63 43.74 -13.82
N ALA A 177 29.96 44.00 -12.56
CA ALA A 177 29.11 44.36 -11.44
C ALA A 177 28.36 45.70 -11.59
N SER A 178 27.15 45.74 -11.02
CA SER A 178 26.53 46.98 -10.54
C SER A 178 25.46 46.68 -9.48
N THR A 179 25.74 47.13 -8.26
CA THR A 179 24.86 47.17 -7.09
C THR A 179 23.89 48.36 -7.18
N VAL A 180 22.57 48.10 -7.18
CA VAL A 180 21.53 49.00 -6.63
C VAL A 180 20.35 48.12 -6.16
N PRO A 181 19.76 48.35 -4.97
CA PRO A 181 18.73 47.51 -4.39
C PRO A 181 17.35 47.91 -4.90
N ASP A 182 16.49 46.94 -5.23
CA ASP A 182 15.08 47.23 -5.46
C ASP A 182 14.17 46.30 -4.66
N SER A 183 13.54 46.93 -3.69
CA SER A 183 12.50 46.44 -2.81
C SER A 183 11.24 46.17 -3.62
N HIS A 184 10.87 44.91 -3.81
CA HIS A 184 9.48 44.43 -3.93
C HIS A 184 9.48 42.91 -4.07
N LYS A 185 9.86 42.19 -2.99
CA LYS A 185 9.47 40.78 -2.86
C LYS A 185 8.04 40.72 -2.35
N SER A 186 7.11 40.88 -3.31
CA SER A 186 5.76 40.34 -3.18
C SER A 186 5.90 38.86 -2.81
N SER A 187 5.50 38.53 -1.59
CA SER A 187 5.38 37.17 -1.08
C SER A 187 4.27 36.45 -1.84
N ARG A 188 4.58 35.95 -3.04
CA ARG A 188 3.86 34.81 -3.58
C ARG A 188 4.36 33.62 -2.80
N ASN A 189 3.52 33.10 -1.90
CA ASN A 189 3.68 31.75 -1.36
C ASN A 189 3.80 30.82 -2.57
N SER A 190 5.00 30.39 -2.91
CA SER A 190 5.19 29.21 -3.73
C SER A 190 4.62 28.07 -2.91
N GLU A 191 3.51 27.48 -3.35
CA GLU A 191 3.04 26.21 -2.81
C GLU A 191 4.25 25.27 -2.74
N ALA A 192 4.57 24.82 -1.52
CA ALA A 192 5.73 23.98 -1.29
C ALA A 192 5.56 22.72 -2.15
N TRP A 193 6.53 22.45 -3.02
CA TRP A 193 6.51 21.29 -3.90
C TRP A 193 6.41 20.00 -3.05
N ASP A 194 5.34 19.22 -3.27
CA ASP A 194 5.11 17.93 -2.61
C ASP A 194 5.38 16.79 -3.60
N GLU A 195 6.51 16.13 -3.42
CA GLU A 195 6.93 15.00 -4.27
C GLU A 195 5.94 13.82 -4.26
N LEU A 196 5.36 13.50 -3.11
CA LEU A 196 4.41 12.38 -2.99
C LEU A 196 3.13 12.70 -3.76
N TYR A 197 2.65 13.94 -3.64
CA TYR A 197 1.49 14.42 -4.40
C TYR A 197 1.74 14.33 -5.90
N GLU A 198 2.88 14.82 -6.39
CA GLU A 198 3.24 14.72 -7.81
C GLU A 198 3.33 13.26 -8.28
N ALA A 199 3.91 12.37 -7.46
CA ALA A 199 3.99 10.94 -7.77
C ALA A 199 2.60 10.27 -7.81
N GLN A 200 1.68 10.66 -6.93
CA GLN A 200 0.28 10.19 -6.97
C GLN A 200 -0.44 10.71 -8.21
N MET A 201 -0.20 11.97 -8.59
CA MET A 201 -0.76 12.59 -9.79
C MET A 201 -0.24 11.93 -11.07
N ILE A 202 1.05 11.59 -11.15
CA ILE A 202 1.63 10.83 -12.25
C ILE A 202 0.93 9.48 -12.38
N LYS A 203 0.76 8.75 -11.26
CA LYS A 203 0.05 7.47 -11.24
C LYS A 203 -1.39 7.61 -11.72
N MET A 204 -2.16 8.57 -11.20
CA MET A 204 -3.55 8.73 -11.60
C MET A 204 -3.68 9.11 -13.08
N ARG A 205 -2.84 10.03 -13.58
CA ARG A 205 -2.79 10.37 -15.02
C ARG A 205 -2.43 9.17 -15.88
N TYR A 206 -1.49 8.34 -15.43
CA TYR A 206 -1.13 7.10 -16.12
C TYR A 206 -2.32 6.13 -16.21
N LEU A 207 -3.06 5.93 -15.12
CA LEU A 207 -4.27 5.09 -15.14
C LEU A 207 -5.35 5.66 -16.06
N ILE A 208 -5.57 6.98 -16.03
CA ILE A 208 -6.54 7.67 -16.90
C ILE A 208 -6.15 7.52 -18.37
N GLU A 209 -4.86 7.63 -18.72
CA GLU A 209 -4.37 7.40 -20.08
C GLU A 209 -4.70 5.99 -20.56
N LYS A 210 -4.56 4.98 -19.68
CA LYS A 210 -4.91 3.58 -20.00
C LYS A 210 -6.39 3.35 -20.21
N LEU A 211 -7.27 4.24 -19.71
CA LEU A 211 -8.70 4.19 -20.05
C LEU A 211 -8.96 4.58 -21.52
N LYS A 212 -7.97 5.11 -22.27
CA LYS A 212 -8.13 5.47 -23.69
C LYS A 212 -9.39 6.33 -23.91
N ILE A 213 -9.58 7.33 -23.04
CA ILE A 213 -10.64 8.33 -23.18
C ILE A 213 -10.23 9.28 -24.32
N PRO A 214 -11.10 9.53 -25.32
CA PRO A 214 -10.78 10.44 -26.41
C PRO A 214 -10.64 11.87 -25.89
N ALA A 215 -9.84 12.70 -26.57
CA ALA A 215 -9.66 14.11 -26.19
C ALA A 215 -10.97 14.92 -26.26
N HIS A 216 -11.85 14.56 -27.19
CA HIS A 216 -13.16 15.18 -27.40
C HIS A 216 -14.21 14.12 -27.68
N SER A 217 -15.43 14.35 -27.20
CA SER A 217 -16.60 13.52 -27.49
C SER A 217 -17.86 14.39 -27.47
N GLU A 218 -18.75 14.17 -28.44
CA GLU A 218 -20.10 14.77 -28.45
C GLU A 218 -21.05 14.03 -27.51
N LYS A 219 -20.70 12.79 -27.12
CA LYS A 219 -21.49 11.95 -26.22
C LYS A 219 -20.88 11.95 -24.83
N THR A 220 -21.72 11.88 -23.81
CA THR A 220 -21.28 11.62 -22.45
C THR A 220 -20.63 10.24 -22.34
N ILE A 221 -19.41 10.19 -21.80
CA ILE A 221 -18.70 8.94 -21.50
C ILE A 221 -18.95 8.59 -20.04
N ARG A 222 -19.52 7.41 -19.79
CA ARG A 222 -19.78 6.94 -18.42
C ARG A 222 -18.63 6.09 -17.90
N VAL A 223 -18.11 6.45 -16.74
CA VAL A 223 -17.02 5.75 -16.06
C VAL A 223 -17.54 5.16 -14.76
N LEU A 224 -17.33 3.86 -14.56
CA LEU A 224 -17.52 3.20 -13.27
C LEU A 224 -16.18 3.12 -12.55
N GLU A 225 -16.11 3.67 -11.34
CA GLU A 225 -14.97 3.48 -10.44
C GLU A 225 -15.36 2.52 -9.31
N ILE A 226 -14.62 1.42 -9.17
CA ILE A 226 -14.81 0.44 -8.09
C ILE A 226 -13.73 0.67 -7.03
N GLY A 227 -14.13 1.19 -5.87
CA GLY A 227 -13.23 1.57 -4.78
C GLY A 227 -12.89 3.07 -4.82
N SER A 228 -13.84 3.91 -4.40
CA SER A 228 -13.72 5.38 -4.47
C SER A 228 -12.54 5.99 -3.73
N GLY A 229 -12.03 5.31 -2.69
CA GLY A 229 -11.19 5.96 -1.68
C GLY A 229 -11.84 7.24 -1.20
N TRP A 230 -11.10 8.35 -1.19
CA TRP A 230 -11.62 9.69 -0.87
C TRP A 230 -11.92 10.55 -2.11
N GLY A 231 -12.20 9.93 -3.26
CA GLY A 231 -12.69 10.60 -4.47
C GLY A 231 -11.64 11.22 -5.38
N ALA A 232 -10.34 11.01 -5.12
CA ALA A 232 -9.24 11.64 -5.85
C ALA A 232 -9.31 11.40 -7.38
N LEU A 233 -9.53 10.16 -7.78
CA LEU A 233 -9.56 9.75 -9.18
C LEU A 233 -10.85 10.20 -9.87
N ALA A 234 -12.00 10.11 -9.21
CA ALA A 234 -13.27 10.63 -9.71
C ALA A 234 -13.21 12.15 -9.97
N ILE A 235 -12.64 12.91 -9.03
CA ILE A 235 -12.43 14.35 -9.17
C ILE A 235 -11.53 14.62 -10.37
N LEU A 236 -10.37 13.98 -10.44
CA LEU A 236 -9.41 14.18 -11.53
C LEU A 236 -10.01 13.85 -12.90
N LEU A 237 -10.76 12.76 -13.03
CA LEU A 237 -11.46 12.39 -14.27
C LEU A 237 -12.45 13.47 -14.70
N ALA A 238 -13.28 13.94 -13.76
CA ALA A 238 -14.27 14.96 -14.04
C ALA A 238 -13.64 16.32 -14.36
N GLU A 239 -12.55 16.71 -13.69
CA GLU A 239 -11.81 17.94 -14.02
C GLU A 239 -11.12 17.86 -15.38
N THR A 240 -10.56 16.70 -15.73
CA THR A 240 -9.81 16.51 -16.97
C THR A 240 -10.73 16.46 -18.19
N TYR A 241 -11.90 15.84 -18.08
CA TYR A 241 -12.82 15.65 -19.20
C TYR A 241 -14.23 16.18 -18.87
N PRO A 242 -14.68 17.27 -19.53
CA PRO A 242 -15.97 17.89 -19.22
C PRO A 242 -17.18 17.02 -19.62
N PHE A 243 -17.00 16.10 -20.56
CA PHE A 243 -18.04 15.19 -21.08
C PHE A 243 -18.07 13.82 -20.39
N ILE A 244 -17.40 13.66 -19.24
CA ILE A 244 -17.46 12.44 -18.45
C ILE A 244 -18.45 12.56 -17.31
N GLU A 245 -19.16 11.46 -17.05
CA GLU A 245 -19.82 11.19 -15.77
C GLU A 245 -19.16 9.99 -15.08
N VAL A 246 -18.81 10.15 -13.81
CA VAL A 246 -18.21 9.13 -12.95
C VAL A 246 -19.22 8.69 -11.91
N ASP A 247 -19.55 7.39 -11.92
CA ASP A 247 -20.22 6.72 -10.82
C ASP A 247 -19.20 5.90 -10.05
N SER A 248 -18.90 6.31 -8.83
CA SER A 248 -17.86 5.71 -7.99
C SER A 248 -18.50 5.01 -6.79
N ILE A 249 -18.04 3.80 -6.46
CA ILE A 249 -18.62 2.99 -5.38
C ILE A 249 -17.61 2.73 -4.25
N THR A 250 -18.08 2.79 -3.00
CA THR A 250 -17.32 2.44 -1.80
C THR A 250 -18.20 1.72 -0.77
N LEU A 251 -17.55 1.01 0.17
CA LEU A 251 -18.19 0.39 1.33
C LEU A 251 -18.03 1.20 2.63
N SER A 252 -17.16 2.22 2.64
CA SER A 252 -16.91 3.06 3.82
C SER A 252 -17.73 4.35 3.77
N SER A 253 -18.49 4.60 4.84
CA SER A 253 -19.29 5.82 5.00
C SER A 253 -18.41 7.06 5.18
N GLU A 254 -17.26 6.88 5.81
CA GLU A 254 -16.27 7.90 6.16
C GLU A 254 -15.54 8.38 4.91
N GLN A 255 -15.18 7.43 4.04
CA GLN A 255 -14.67 7.71 2.70
C GLN A 255 -15.69 8.45 1.86
N LYS A 256 -16.95 7.98 1.83
CA LYS A 256 -18.02 8.63 1.08
C LYS A 256 -18.21 10.08 1.52
N SER A 257 -18.32 10.31 2.83
CA SER A 257 -18.63 11.64 3.37
C SER A 257 -17.56 12.67 2.99
N LEU A 258 -16.28 12.32 3.15
CA LEU A 258 -15.18 13.21 2.77
C LEU A 258 -15.01 13.31 1.24
N ALA A 259 -15.26 12.24 0.48
CA ALA A 259 -15.23 12.28 -0.98
C ALA A 259 -16.30 13.24 -1.55
N GLU A 260 -17.52 13.22 -1.02
CA GLU A 260 -18.60 14.12 -1.42
C GLU A 260 -18.28 15.59 -1.11
N GLU A 261 -17.68 15.86 0.05
CA GLU A 261 -17.20 17.21 0.41
C GLU A 261 -16.15 17.71 -0.61
N ARG A 262 -15.19 16.86 -0.94
CA ARG A 262 -14.12 17.20 -1.89
C ARG A 262 -14.62 17.37 -3.32
N ILE A 263 -15.57 16.54 -3.76
CA ILE A 263 -16.23 16.67 -5.06
C ILE A 263 -16.98 18.00 -5.16
N ARG A 264 -17.68 18.39 -4.09
CA ARG A 264 -18.35 19.69 -4.03
C ARG A 264 -17.37 20.86 -4.05
N ALA A 265 -16.28 20.75 -3.29
CA ALA A 265 -15.24 21.77 -3.28
C ALA A 265 -14.57 21.94 -4.66
N ALA A 266 -14.47 20.87 -5.44
CA ALA A 266 -13.96 20.90 -6.82
C ALA A 266 -15.02 21.35 -7.86
N GLY A 267 -16.29 21.49 -7.48
CA GLY A 267 -17.37 21.93 -8.38
C GLY A 267 -17.75 20.91 -9.45
N VAL A 268 -17.48 19.61 -9.22
CA VAL A 268 -17.74 18.52 -10.18
C VAL A 268 -18.88 17.60 -9.77
N GLU A 269 -19.66 17.97 -8.75
CA GLU A 269 -20.80 17.20 -8.20
C GLU A 269 -21.88 16.79 -9.21
N ALA A 270 -22.07 17.58 -10.28
CA ALA A 270 -23.01 17.24 -11.35
C ALA A 270 -22.55 16.01 -12.16
N ARG A 271 -21.25 15.70 -12.12
CA ARG A 271 -20.59 14.70 -12.99
C ARG A 271 -19.89 13.60 -12.21
N ALA A 272 -19.55 13.78 -10.94
CA ALA A 272 -18.96 12.74 -10.10
C ALA A 272 -19.88 12.43 -8.91
N ARG A 273 -20.28 11.15 -8.78
CA ARG A 273 -21.20 10.68 -7.73
C ARG A 273 -20.56 9.54 -6.94
N ILE A 274 -20.69 9.58 -5.62
CA ILE A 274 -20.21 8.51 -4.73
C ILE A 274 -21.38 7.73 -4.16
N TRP A 275 -21.34 6.42 -4.35
CA TRP A 275 -22.38 5.51 -3.91
C TRP A 275 -21.84 4.59 -2.81
N LEU A 276 -22.57 4.51 -1.69
CA LEU A 276 -22.27 3.57 -0.62
C LEU A 276 -22.93 2.24 -0.95
N MET A 277 -22.21 1.37 -1.67
CA MET A 277 -22.73 0.07 -2.07
C MET A 277 -21.61 -0.94 -2.32
N ASP A 278 -21.99 -2.20 -2.20
CA ASP A 278 -21.14 -3.31 -2.63
C ASP A 278 -21.16 -3.43 -4.16
N TYR A 279 -20.00 -3.64 -4.78
CA TYR A 279 -19.91 -3.82 -6.23
C TYR A 279 -20.79 -5.01 -6.71
N ARG A 280 -20.95 -6.03 -5.87
CA ARG A 280 -21.78 -7.21 -6.15
C ARG A 280 -23.27 -6.89 -6.18
N SER A 281 -23.67 -5.77 -5.58
CA SER A 281 -25.04 -5.29 -5.50
C SER A 281 -25.34 -4.18 -6.51
N ILE A 282 -24.44 -3.95 -7.48
CA ILE A 282 -24.70 -3.00 -8.58
C ILE A 282 -26.03 -3.38 -9.27
N PRO A 283 -26.97 -2.42 -9.41
CA PRO A 283 -28.31 -2.68 -9.93
C PRO A 283 -28.28 -3.12 -11.39
N GLU A 284 -29.29 -3.88 -11.82
CA GLU A 284 -29.36 -4.37 -13.20
C GLU A 284 -29.50 -3.24 -14.23
N SER A 285 -30.02 -2.08 -13.82
CA SER A 285 -30.04 -0.87 -14.66
C SER A 285 -28.65 -0.36 -15.06
N TRP A 286 -27.59 -0.85 -14.42
CA TRP A 286 -26.20 -0.51 -14.72
C TRP A 286 -25.49 -1.57 -15.59
N SER A 287 -26.24 -2.54 -16.10
CA SER A 287 -25.75 -3.55 -17.03
C SER A 287 -25.52 -2.93 -18.41
N GLY A 288 -24.29 -3.04 -18.94
CA GLY A 288 -23.95 -2.62 -20.30
C GLY A 288 -23.96 -1.12 -20.56
N ILE A 289 -23.84 -0.26 -19.53
CA ILE A 289 -23.96 1.20 -19.69
C ILE A 289 -22.63 1.96 -19.59
N PHE A 290 -21.58 1.34 -19.05
CA PHE A 290 -20.32 2.02 -18.80
C PHE A 290 -19.37 1.88 -19.99
N ASP A 291 -18.85 3.01 -20.46
CA ASP A 291 -17.83 3.07 -21.50
C ASP A 291 -16.46 2.70 -20.95
N ARG A 292 -16.22 3.01 -19.67
CA ARG A 292 -14.93 2.78 -19.01
C ARG A 292 -15.15 2.23 -17.60
N VAL A 293 -14.29 1.33 -17.16
CA VAL A 293 -14.27 0.84 -15.78
C VAL A 293 -12.86 1.00 -15.23
N ILE A 294 -12.74 1.51 -14.02
CA ILE A 294 -11.47 1.59 -13.31
C ILE A 294 -11.63 1.04 -11.90
N SER A 295 -10.65 0.29 -11.44
CA SER A 295 -10.63 -0.30 -10.11
C SER A 295 -9.21 -0.26 -9.57
N VAL A 296 -9.02 0.34 -8.39
CA VAL A 296 -7.70 0.56 -7.82
C VAL A 296 -7.66 -0.04 -6.43
N GLU A 297 -6.79 -1.04 -6.21
CA GLU A 297 -6.50 -1.62 -4.88
C GLU A 297 -7.75 -2.21 -4.18
N MET A 298 -8.68 -2.75 -4.97
CA MET A 298 -9.91 -3.37 -4.47
C MET A 298 -9.84 -4.90 -4.48
N VAL A 299 -9.15 -5.48 -5.47
CA VAL A 299 -9.06 -6.92 -5.72
C VAL A 299 -8.55 -7.69 -4.50
N GLU A 300 -7.68 -7.08 -3.71
CA GLU A 300 -7.12 -7.61 -2.47
C GLU A 300 -8.18 -7.95 -1.43
N ALA A 301 -9.32 -7.25 -1.44
CA ALA A 301 -10.40 -7.47 -0.50
C ALA A 301 -11.47 -8.46 -1.01
N VAL A 302 -11.39 -8.87 -2.28
CA VAL A 302 -12.37 -9.78 -2.90
C VAL A 302 -12.22 -11.21 -2.37
N GLY A 303 -10.99 -11.70 -2.27
CA GLY A 303 -10.70 -13.10 -1.96
C GLY A 303 -10.63 -13.99 -3.20
N PHE A 304 -9.76 -15.00 -3.16
CA PHE A 304 -9.45 -15.88 -4.31
C PHE A 304 -10.70 -16.52 -4.95
N GLU A 305 -11.61 -17.03 -4.13
CA GLU A 305 -12.81 -17.77 -4.58
C GLU A 305 -13.81 -16.88 -5.33
N PHE A 306 -13.74 -15.55 -5.14
CA PHE A 306 -14.68 -14.59 -5.69
C PHE A 306 -14.11 -13.75 -6.84
N LEU A 307 -12.86 -14.01 -7.26
CA LEU A 307 -12.23 -13.26 -8.37
C LEU A 307 -13.00 -13.40 -9.68
N SER A 308 -13.50 -14.60 -10.02
CA SER A 308 -14.34 -14.79 -11.21
C SER A 308 -15.68 -14.04 -11.11
N THR A 309 -16.26 -13.94 -9.91
CA THR A 309 -17.47 -13.11 -9.69
C THR A 309 -17.17 -11.63 -9.87
N TYR A 310 -16.01 -11.16 -9.40
CA TYR A 310 -15.56 -9.78 -9.63
C TYR A 310 -15.47 -9.46 -11.12
N TRP A 311 -14.81 -10.30 -11.92
CA TRP A 311 -14.75 -10.10 -13.37
C TRP A 311 -16.12 -10.17 -14.04
N GLY A 312 -16.99 -11.08 -13.60
CA GLY A 312 -18.36 -11.16 -14.11
C GLY A 312 -19.17 -9.88 -13.85
N VAL A 313 -18.98 -9.23 -12.70
CA VAL A 313 -19.62 -7.93 -12.42
C VAL A 313 -19.03 -6.83 -13.31
N VAL A 314 -17.71 -6.75 -13.43
CA VAL A 314 -17.03 -5.77 -14.30
C VAL A 314 -17.52 -5.90 -15.74
N GLU A 315 -17.50 -7.11 -16.30
CA GLU A 315 -17.96 -7.39 -17.65
C GLU A 315 -19.44 -7.04 -17.84
N ARG A 316 -20.31 -7.39 -16.89
CA ARG A 316 -21.74 -7.04 -16.94
C ARG A 316 -21.95 -5.53 -17.02
N CYS A 317 -21.17 -4.74 -16.30
CA CYS A 317 -21.32 -3.28 -16.26
C CYS A 317 -20.82 -2.60 -17.55
N MET A 318 -19.86 -3.21 -18.23
CA MET A 318 -19.22 -2.67 -19.43
C MET A 318 -20.11 -2.77 -20.66
N LYS A 319 -20.10 -1.73 -21.50
CA LYS A 319 -20.68 -1.79 -22.84
C LYS A 319 -20.07 -2.95 -23.65
N PRO A 320 -20.84 -3.68 -24.48
CA PRO A 320 -20.34 -4.85 -25.20
C PRO A 320 -19.24 -4.58 -26.23
N ARG A 321 -19.04 -3.32 -26.64
CA ARG A 321 -18.07 -2.91 -27.65
C ARG A 321 -17.36 -1.65 -27.17
N GLU A 322 -16.07 -1.55 -27.47
CA GLU A 322 -15.23 -0.36 -27.24
C GLU A 322 -15.06 0.04 -25.76
N ALA A 323 -15.59 -0.74 -24.83
CA ALA A 323 -15.37 -0.51 -23.41
C ALA A 323 -13.94 -0.87 -23.01
N VAL A 324 -13.33 -0.05 -22.16
CA VAL A 324 -11.96 -0.25 -21.68
C VAL A 324 -11.97 -0.31 -20.16
N GLY A 325 -11.36 -1.36 -19.61
CA GLY A 325 -11.18 -1.57 -18.18
C GLY A 325 -9.73 -1.40 -17.77
N VAL A 326 -9.48 -0.75 -16.63
CA VAL A 326 -8.16 -0.66 -15.99
C VAL A 326 -8.28 -1.16 -14.56
N VAL A 327 -7.46 -2.13 -14.16
CA VAL A 327 -7.50 -2.70 -12.81
C VAL A 327 -6.09 -2.68 -12.22
N GLN A 328 -5.89 -1.89 -11.17
CA GLN A 328 -4.69 -1.92 -10.37
C GLN A 328 -4.87 -2.85 -9.17
N SER A 329 -3.95 -3.79 -8.98
CA SER A 329 -3.94 -4.73 -7.85
C SER A 329 -2.52 -5.05 -7.39
N SER A 330 -2.36 -5.25 -6.09
CA SER A 330 -1.21 -5.93 -5.50
C SER A 330 -1.14 -7.37 -5.95
N THR A 331 0.08 -7.87 -6.18
CA THR A 331 0.32 -9.26 -6.50
C THR A 331 1.46 -9.86 -5.67
N MET A 332 1.40 -11.18 -5.51
CA MET A 332 2.41 -12.01 -4.84
C MET A 332 3.23 -12.76 -5.91
N PRO A 333 4.56 -13.00 -5.73
CA PRO A 333 5.33 -13.77 -6.69
C PRO A 333 4.83 -15.21 -6.71
N GLU A 334 4.76 -15.83 -7.90
CA GLU A 334 4.23 -17.18 -8.10
C GLU A 334 4.89 -18.23 -7.17
N PRO A 335 6.23 -18.27 -7.01
CA PRO A 335 6.87 -19.29 -6.19
C PRO A 335 6.48 -19.25 -4.71
N ARG A 336 5.96 -18.11 -4.22
CA ARG A 336 5.59 -17.93 -2.80
C ARG A 336 4.11 -18.20 -2.54
N TYR A 337 3.30 -18.24 -3.58
CA TYR A 337 1.85 -18.21 -3.44
C TYR A 337 1.27 -19.44 -2.73
N ALA A 338 1.80 -20.63 -3.02
CA ALA A 338 1.35 -21.87 -2.38
C ALA A 338 1.52 -21.83 -0.85
N ASN A 339 2.65 -21.30 -0.38
CA ASN A 339 2.91 -21.13 1.06
C ASN A 339 2.09 -19.96 1.63
N TYR A 340 1.89 -18.89 0.87
CA TYR A 340 1.09 -17.73 1.27
C TYR A 340 -0.37 -18.11 1.57
N ILE A 341 -1.03 -18.88 0.70
CA ILE A 341 -2.43 -19.28 0.89
C ILE A 341 -2.61 -20.18 2.12
N GLN A 342 -1.62 -21.03 2.42
CA GLN A 342 -1.69 -21.97 3.55
C GLN A 342 -1.28 -21.35 4.89
N GLY A 343 -0.59 -20.21 4.88
CA GLY A 343 -0.07 -19.53 6.07
C GLY A 343 -0.99 -18.41 6.60
N ILE A 344 -0.85 -18.11 7.89
CA ILE A 344 -1.33 -16.86 8.50
C ILE A 344 -0.14 -15.95 8.68
N ASP A 345 -0.18 -14.75 8.12
CA ASP A 345 0.82 -13.70 8.36
C ASP A 345 0.27 -12.60 9.27
N PHE A 346 1.16 -11.70 9.68
CA PHE A 346 0.85 -10.52 10.47
C PHE A 346 -0.29 -9.66 9.87
N ILE A 347 -0.37 -9.57 8.54
CA ILE A 347 -1.38 -8.74 7.86
C ILE A 347 -2.77 -9.37 8.02
N ARG A 348 -2.85 -10.71 8.00
CA ARG A 348 -4.10 -11.49 7.93
C ARG A 348 -4.61 -12.05 9.26
N LYS A 349 -3.84 -12.06 10.37
CA LYS A 349 -4.31 -12.76 11.58
C LYS A 349 -5.44 -12.05 12.33
N TRP A 350 -6.48 -12.83 12.57
CA TRP A 350 -7.81 -12.46 13.07
C TRP A 350 -8.00 -12.53 14.61
N LYS A 351 -6.99 -12.85 15.43
CA LYS A 351 -7.21 -13.02 16.89
C LYS A 351 -6.73 -11.82 17.70
N LEU A 352 -7.71 -11.01 18.15
CA LEU A 352 -7.62 -9.85 19.06
C LEU A 352 -6.64 -8.72 18.63
N ARG A 353 -7.22 -7.60 18.19
CA ARG A 353 -6.63 -6.24 18.08
C ARG A 353 -5.52 -5.96 17.04
N THR A 354 -4.97 -6.95 16.35
CA THR A 354 -3.81 -6.72 15.46
C THR A 354 -4.10 -6.79 13.96
N LEU A 355 -5.19 -6.17 13.47
CA LEU A 355 -5.51 -6.19 12.04
C LEU A 355 -5.08 -4.90 11.34
N VAL A 356 -4.34 -5.03 10.23
CA VAL A 356 -4.22 -3.96 9.23
C VAL A 356 -5.21 -4.21 8.09
N PHE A 357 -5.28 -5.42 7.52
CA PHE A 357 -6.28 -5.78 6.48
C PHE A 357 -6.84 -7.21 6.69
N PRO A 358 -7.95 -7.37 7.45
CA PRO A 358 -8.52 -8.69 7.68
C PRO A 358 -9.04 -9.31 6.38
N GLY A 359 -8.86 -10.63 6.21
CA GLY A 359 -9.34 -11.38 5.04
C GLY A 359 -8.73 -11.00 3.69
N ALA A 360 -7.76 -10.08 3.67
CA ALA A 360 -7.09 -9.67 2.44
C ALA A 360 -6.39 -10.86 1.78
N HIS A 361 -6.54 -10.94 0.46
CA HIS A 361 -5.94 -11.96 -0.39
C HIS A 361 -5.21 -11.28 -1.54
N VAL A 362 -3.88 -11.39 -1.55
CA VAL A 362 -3.06 -10.88 -2.64
C VAL A 362 -2.87 -12.00 -3.69
N PRO A 363 -3.48 -11.91 -4.89
CA PRO A 363 -3.37 -12.93 -5.92
C PRO A 363 -1.98 -12.93 -6.58
N THR A 364 -1.65 -13.94 -7.39
CA THR A 364 -0.52 -13.85 -8.34
C THR A 364 -0.96 -13.20 -9.64
N ALA A 365 0.00 -12.78 -10.47
CA ALA A 365 -0.28 -12.31 -11.83
C ALA A 365 -1.05 -13.36 -12.63
N THR A 366 -0.56 -14.60 -12.64
CA THR A 366 -1.23 -15.72 -13.31
C THR A 366 -2.63 -15.97 -12.75
N SER A 367 -2.82 -15.97 -11.43
CA SER A 367 -4.12 -16.20 -10.81
C SER A 367 -5.14 -15.14 -11.22
N LEU A 368 -4.71 -13.87 -11.32
CA LEU A 368 -5.58 -12.77 -11.73
C LEU A 368 -6.03 -12.96 -13.18
N LEU A 369 -5.10 -13.24 -14.09
CA LEU A 369 -5.37 -13.47 -15.51
C LEU A 369 -6.19 -14.75 -15.74
N ASP A 370 -5.84 -15.83 -15.05
CA ASP A 370 -6.57 -17.09 -15.08
C ASP A 370 -8.01 -16.88 -14.62
N SER A 371 -8.26 -16.12 -13.55
CA SER A 371 -9.61 -15.88 -13.03
C SER A 371 -10.51 -15.11 -13.99
N LEU A 372 -9.91 -14.31 -14.88
CA LEU A 372 -10.61 -13.59 -15.94
C LEU A 372 -11.07 -14.55 -17.06
N VAL A 373 -10.34 -15.63 -17.30
CA VAL A 373 -10.66 -16.65 -18.32
C VAL A 373 -11.49 -17.81 -17.74
N ARG A 374 -11.28 -18.15 -16.47
CA ARG A 374 -11.98 -19.22 -15.76
C ARG A 374 -13.48 -18.92 -15.71
N GLY A 375 -14.24 -19.75 -16.42
CA GLY A 375 -15.67 -19.55 -16.69
C GLY A 375 -16.01 -19.66 -18.17
N GLY A 376 -15.03 -19.62 -19.07
CA GLY A 376 -15.17 -19.92 -20.51
C GLY A 376 -15.99 -18.92 -21.32
N ASN A 377 -16.65 -17.97 -20.66
CA ASN A 377 -17.61 -17.04 -21.26
C ASN A 377 -17.17 -15.57 -21.19
N SER A 378 -16.01 -15.28 -20.60
CA SER A 378 -15.48 -13.91 -20.49
C SER A 378 -15.07 -13.39 -21.86
N LYS A 379 -15.57 -12.22 -22.22
CA LYS A 379 -15.23 -11.50 -23.47
C LYS A 379 -14.12 -10.48 -23.25
N LEU A 380 -13.61 -10.35 -22.02
CA LEU A 380 -12.54 -9.43 -21.70
C LEU A 380 -11.23 -9.94 -22.31
N VAL A 381 -10.52 -9.04 -23.00
CA VAL A 381 -9.20 -9.31 -23.59
C VAL A 381 -8.17 -8.44 -22.88
N VAL A 382 -7.09 -9.06 -22.44
CA VAL A 382 -5.99 -8.37 -21.75
C VAL A 382 -5.14 -7.65 -22.79
N ASP A 383 -5.12 -6.32 -22.72
CA ASP A 383 -4.35 -5.45 -23.64
C ASP A 383 -2.90 -5.23 -23.16
N ASN A 384 -2.71 -5.01 -21.86
CA ASN A 384 -1.40 -4.70 -21.28
C ASN A 384 -1.37 -5.10 -19.79
N VAL A 385 -0.19 -5.41 -19.27
CA VAL A 385 0.08 -5.65 -17.85
C VAL A 385 1.39 -4.97 -17.48
N VAL A 386 1.37 -4.06 -16.51
CA VAL A 386 2.54 -3.28 -16.09
C VAL A 386 2.81 -3.44 -14.61
N ASN A 387 4.06 -3.72 -14.24
CA ASN A 387 4.48 -3.79 -12.84
C ASN A 387 5.02 -2.45 -12.34
N ILE A 388 4.30 -1.82 -11.41
CA ILE A 388 4.69 -0.59 -10.71
C ILE A 388 5.17 -0.85 -9.27
N GLY A 389 5.25 -2.12 -8.86
CA GLY A 389 5.64 -2.53 -7.50
C GLY A 389 6.92 -1.90 -6.95
N PRO A 390 7.98 -1.72 -7.76
CA PRO A 390 9.20 -0.98 -7.37
C PRO A 390 8.95 0.40 -6.74
N HIS A 391 7.92 1.13 -7.17
CA HIS A 391 7.60 2.46 -6.65
C HIS A 391 6.93 2.42 -5.27
N TYR A 392 6.41 1.26 -4.85
CA TYR A 392 5.61 1.20 -3.64
C TYR A 392 6.45 1.24 -2.36
N ALA A 393 7.68 0.73 -2.41
CA ALA A 393 8.63 0.85 -1.31
C ALA A 393 8.86 2.33 -0.93
N ARG A 394 9.08 3.20 -1.94
CA ARG A 394 9.22 4.64 -1.73
C ARG A 394 7.95 5.30 -1.21
N THR A 395 6.78 4.89 -1.72
CA THR A 395 5.48 5.38 -1.22
C THR A 395 5.33 5.10 0.29
N LEU A 396 5.64 3.87 0.72
CA LEU A 396 5.55 3.45 2.13
C LEU A 396 6.56 4.18 3.02
N ARG A 397 7.76 4.48 2.50
CA ARG A 397 8.76 5.32 3.19
C ARG A 397 8.23 6.71 3.46
N GLU A 398 7.66 7.35 2.44
CA GLU A 398 7.12 8.70 2.59
C GLU A 398 5.94 8.74 3.56
N TRP A 399 5.04 7.76 3.50
CA TRP A 399 3.96 7.63 4.48
C TRP A 399 4.50 7.44 5.90
N ARG A 400 5.46 6.54 6.11
CA ARG A 400 6.10 6.33 7.42
C ARG A 400 6.75 7.61 7.94
N ARG A 401 7.50 8.32 7.09
CA ARG A 401 8.18 9.56 7.44
C ARG A 401 7.19 10.64 7.88
N ARG A 402 6.12 10.85 7.12
CA ARG A 402 5.08 11.83 7.44
C ARG A 402 4.27 11.43 8.67
N PHE A 403 3.90 10.15 8.77
CA PHE A 403 3.20 9.58 9.92
C PHE A 403 3.96 9.86 11.21
N LEU A 404 5.26 9.55 11.26
CA LEU A 404 6.09 9.80 12.44
C LEU A 404 6.25 11.30 12.73
N ALA A 405 6.44 12.12 11.69
CA ALA A 405 6.60 13.56 11.85
C ALA A 405 5.34 14.27 12.39
N LYS A 406 4.15 13.72 12.10
CA LYS A 406 2.85 14.27 12.50
C LYS A 406 2.16 13.47 13.59
N PHE A 407 2.81 12.45 14.14
CA PHE A 407 2.20 11.54 15.09
C PHE A 407 1.71 12.28 16.34
N GLU A 408 2.61 13.04 16.97
CA GLU A 408 2.31 13.73 18.21
C GLU A 408 1.38 14.95 18.00
N SER A 409 1.55 15.68 16.89
CA SER A 409 0.86 16.96 16.68
C SER A 409 -0.55 16.82 16.11
N ASP A 410 -0.76 15.86 15.20
CA ASP A 410 -1.99 15.78 14.40
C ASP A 410 -2.72 14.45 14.66
N ILE A 411 -1.98 13.33 14.70
CA ILE A 411 -2.58 11.98 14.81
C ILE A 411 -3.09 11.68 16.20
N ILE A 412 -2.31 11.93 17.26
CA ILE A 412 -2.77 11.71 18.64
C ILE A 412 -4.08 12.48 18.89
N PRO A 413 -4.16 13.81 18.70
CA PRO A 413 -5.41 14.54 18.95
C PRO A 413 -6.60 14.01 18.14
N ALA A 414 -6.38 13.58 16.89
CA ALA A 414 -7.42 12.97 16.07
C ALA A 414 -7.94 11.66 16.68
N LEU A 415 -7.04 10.76 17.09
CA LEU A 415 -7.38 9.49 17.73
C LEU A 415 -8.12 9.69 19.05
N GLN A 416 -7.68 10.64 19.89
CA GLN A 416 -8.33 10.93 21.17
C GLN A 416 -9.74 11.50 20.99
N ARG A 417 -9.98 12.28 19.93
CA ARG A 417 -11.30 12.85 19.65
C ARG A 417 -12.27 11.80 19.11
N GLU A 418 -11.78 10.87 18.29
CA GLU A 418 -12.62 9.84 17.65
C GLU A 418 -12.85 8.62 18.55
N TYR A 419 -11.87 8.24 19.37
CA TYR A 419 -11.99 7.16 20.35
C TYR A 419 -11.56 7.61 21.76
N PRO A 420 -12.32 8.52 22.38
CA PRO A 420 -11.97 9.09 23.69
C PRO A 420 -11.89 8.06 24.80
N ASP A 421 -12.64 6.94 24.69
CA ASP A 421 -12.63 5.87 25.69
C ASP A 421 -11.41 4.93 25.57
N VAL A 422 -10.69 4.98 24.44
CA VAL A 422 -9.54 4.09 24.15
C VAL A 422 -8.23 4.84 24.24
N PHE A 423 -8.16 6.03 23.67
CA PHE A 423 -6.94 6.86 23.60
C PHE A 423 -7.04 8.03 24.59
N ASP A 424 -7.35 7.74 25.84
CA ASP A 424 -7.47 8.77 26.89
C ASP A 424 -6.12 9.21 27.46
N GLY A 425 -6.14 10.13 28.42
CA GLY A 425 -4.96 10.61 29.15
C GLY A 425 -4.48 9.68 30.27
N THR A 426 -5.09 8.51 30.46
CA THR A 426 -4.67 7.55 31.49
C THR A 426 -3.38 6.84 31.08
N THR A 427 -2.80 6.08 32.01
CA THR A 427 -1.64 5.24 31.66
C THR A 427 -2.01 4.21 30.60
N GLN A 428 -3.22 3.63 30.67
CA GLN A 428 -3.68 2.66 29.69
C GLN A 428 -3.86 3.32 28.31
N GLY A 429 -4.48 4.49 28.22
CA GLY A 429 -4.64 5.20 26.95
C GLY A 429 -3.30 5.56 26.30
N ARG A 430 -2.31 5.99 27.09
CA ARG A 430 -0.94 6.22 26.61
C ARG A 430 -0.29 4.95 26.06
N ASP A 431 -0.47 3.81 26.73
CA ASP A 431 0.05 2.53 26.27
C ASP A 431 -0.61 2.10 24.94
N GLU A 432 -1.92 2.31 24.79
CA GLU A 432 -2.65 2.02 23.55
C GLU A 432 -2.18 2.91 22.39
N ILE A 433 -1.89 4.19 22.64
CA ILE A 433 -1.31 5.10 21.62
C ILE A 433 0.05 4.57 21.16
N GLU A 434 0.90 4.13 22.08
CA GLU A 434 2.23 3.61 21.73
C GLU A 434 2.14 2.28 20.97
N ILE A 435 1.23 1.38 21.37
CA ILE A 435 0.94 0.14 20.64
C ILE A 435 0.46 0.47 19.22
N PHE A 436 -0.42 1.46 19.08
CA PHE A 436 -0.91 1.93 17.78
C PHE A 436 0.23 2.43 16.90
N LYS A 437 1.10 3.31 17.44
CA LYS A 437 2.30 3.82 16.75
C LYS A 437 3.17 2.68 16.25
N ARG A 438 3.52 1.74 17.14
CA ARG A 438 4.38 0.59 16.84
C ARG A 438 3.76 -0.33 15.79
N LYS A 439 2.45 -0.54 15.84
CA LYS A 439 1.72 -1.33 14.84
C LYS A 439 1.85 -0.74 13.44
N TRP A 440 1.63 0.57 13.29
CA TRP A 440 1.76 1.25 12.00
C TRP A 440 3.20 1.31 11.49
N VAL A 441 4.16 1.59 12.38
CA VAL A 441 5.59 1.57 12.04
C VAL A 441 6.01 0.18 11.55
N TYR A 442 5.59 -0.87 12.25
CA TYR A 442 5.85 -2.25 11.84
C TYR A 442 5.25 -2.56 10.47
N TYR A 443 3.99 -2.17 10.25
CA TYR A 443 3.30 -2.34 8.96
C TYR A 443 4.08 -1.69 7.81
N TYR A 444 4.44 -0.41 7.94
CA TYR A 444 5.18 0.29 6.88
C TYR A 444 6.54 -0.36 6.62
N CYS A 445 7.32 -0.68 7.66
CA CYS A 445 8.65 -1.29 7.49
C CYS A 445 8.57 -2.69 6.87
N TYR A 446 7.57 -3.49 7.28
CA TYR A 446 7.34 -4.84 6.77
C TYR A 446 6.98 -4.81 5.29
N CYS A 447 6.02 -3.97 4.90
CA CYS A 447 5.63 -3.82 3.50
C CYS A 447 6.75 -3.20 2.65
N GLU A 448 7.45 -2.19 3.16
CA GLU A 448 8.58 -1.54 2.47
C GLU A 448 9.66 -2.57 2.11
N ALA A 449 10.13 -3.34 3.09
CA ALA A 449 11.11 -4.41 2.86
C ALA A 449 10.55 -5.48 1.91
N GLY A 450 9.26 -5.79 2.05
CA GLY A 450 8.54 -6.72 1.18
C GLY A 450 8.62 -6.36 -0.30
N PHE A 451 8.31 -5.11 -0.65
CA PHE A 451 8.33 -4.61 -2.03
C PHE A 451 9.75 -4.35 -2.54
N ALA A 452 10.65 -3.78 -1.74
CA ALA A 452 12.02 -3.47 -2.16
C ALA A 452 12.81 -4.72 -2.58
N TYR A 453 12.57 -5.86 -1.92
CA TYR A 453 13.23 -7.15 -2.20
C TYR A 453 12.35 -8.12 -3.00
N ARG A 454 11.24 -7.64 -3.56
CA ARG A 454 10.31 -8.42 -4.40
C ARG A 454 9.81 -9.70 -3.73
N THR A 455 9.74 -9.69 -2.41
CA THR A 455 9.13 -10.81 -1.67
C THR A 455 7.61 -10.64 -1.66
N LEU A 456 7.11 -9.41 -1.67
CA LEU A 456 5.79 -9.06 -2.19
C LEU A 456 5.94 -8.73 -3.68
N GLY A 457 5.11 -9.32 -4.53
CA GLY A 457 5.45 -9.64 -5.93
C GLY A 457 5.21 -8.56 -6.95
N GLY A 458 4.47 -7.53 -6.58
CA GLY A 458 4.34 -6.36 -7.40
C GLY A 458 3.05 -5.61 -7.14
N LYS A 459 2.91 -4.52 -7.87
CA LYS A 459 1.66 -3.81 -8.09
C LYS A 459 1.45 -3.89 -9.59
N LEU A 460 0.41 -4.57 -10.03
CA LEU A 460 0.06 -4.66 -11.43
C LEU A 460 -0.99 -3.61 -11.76
N VAL A 461 -0.84 -3.01 -12.94
CA VAL A 461 -1.83 -2.18 -13.63
C VAL A 461 -2.17 -2.83 -14.95
#